data_AF-A0A942AAN5-F1
#
_entry.id   AF-A0A942AAN5-F1
#
_cell.length_a   1.000
_cell.length_b   1.000
_cell.length_c   1.000
_cell.angle_alpha   90.00
_cell.angle_beta   90.00
_cell.angle_gamma   90.00
#
_symmetry.space_group_name_H-M   'P 1'
#
loop_
_entity.id
_entity.type
_entity.pdbx_description
1 polymer ?
#
loop_
_entity_poly.entity_id
_entity_poly.type
_entity_poly.pdbx_seq_one_letter_code
_entity_poly.pdbx_strand_id
1 'polypeptide(L)'
;EEMIKALTAAGITSGDIGIVNVNAATDYTVKREAGFRSAFEGTDYNILETQYGEGDAAKSQTIAENYITQGVVGIFGGNEGSTTGIGNAIKASGDTGVIGVGFDKSDAIQSLIRDGYLLCTMAQNPDVMGYEGVQAAVKAIAGEDLGHAVTDTGVSVLTKDSLQ
;
A
#
# COMPACT_ATOMS: atom_id res chain seq x y z
N GLU A 1 -5.94 -6.55 -4.78
CA GLU A 1 -7.37 -6.92 -4.96
C GLU A 1 -8.34 -5.77 -4.72
N GLU A 2 -8.31 -5.08 -3.58
CA GLU A 2 -9.28 -4.01 -3.27
C GLU A 2 -9.36 -2.91 -4.34
N MET A 3 -8.22 -2.47 -4.87
CA MET A 3 -8.20 -1.51 -5.99
C MET A 3 -8.95 -2.04 -7.22
N ILE A 4 -8.75 -3.29 -7.61
CA ILE A 4 -9.42 -3.90 -8.77
C ILE A 4 -10.94 -3.98 -8.54
N LYS A 5 -11.36 -4.34 -7.32
CA LYS A 5 -12.79 -4.37 -6.95
C LYS A 5 -13.41 -2.98 -7.09
N ALA A 6 -12.73 -1.95 -6.59
CA ALA A 6 -13.21 -0.57 -6.68
C ALA A 6 -13.22 -0.04 -8.13
N LEU A 7 -12.19 -0.33 -8.92
CA LEU A 7 -12.13 0.03 -10.35
C LEU A 7 -13.28 -0.64 -11.13
N THR A 8 -13.50 -1.94 -10.89
CA THR A 8 -14.59 -2.69 -11.51
C THR A 8 -15.96 -2.13 -11.12
N ALA A 9 -16.16 -1.77 -9.85
CA ALA A 9 -17.39 -1.15 -9.37
C ALA A 9 -17.63 0.24 -10.01
N ALA A 10 -16.57 0.96 -10.34
CA ALA A 10 -16.62 2.21 -11.11
C ALA A 10 -16.79 2.00 -12.63
N GLY A 11 -16.86 0.75 -13.10
CA GLY A 11 -16.97 0.42 -14.52
C GLY A 11 -15.65 0.58 -15.30
N ILE A 12 -14.53 0.73 -14.60
CA ILE A 12 -13.19 0.87 -15.20
C ILE A 12 -12.57 -0.53 -15.25
N THR A 13 -12.44 -1.11 -16.44
CA THR A 13 -11.89 -2.47 -16.63
C THR A 13 -10.46 -2.48 -17.19
N SER A 14 -9.92 -1.32 -17.55
CA SER A 14 -8.56 -1.14 -18.07
C SER A 14 -8.06 0.27 -17.75
N GLY A 15 -6.74 0.49 -17.80
CA GLY A 15 -6.14 1.80 -17.59
C GLY A 15 -4.76 1.70 -16.96
N ASP A 16 -4.07 2.84 -16.87
CA ASP A 16 -2.74 2.91 -16.28
C ASP A 16 -2.81 2.99 -14.75
N ILE A 17 -1.91 2.28 -14.08
CA ILE A 17 -1.76 2.25 -12.62
C ILE A 17 -0.36 2.75 -12.25
N GLY A 18 -0.29 3.79 -11.42
CA GLY A 18 0.97 4.33 -10.90
C GLY A 18 1.46 3.59 -9.67
N ILE A 19 2.78 3.51 -9.48
CA ILE A 19 3.40 2.99 -8.25
C ILE A 19 4.39 4.02 -7.72
N VAL A 20 4.19 4.41 -6.46
CA VAL A 20 5.16 5.20 -5.71
C VAL A 20 5.73 4.35 -4.58
N ASN A 21 7.03 4.10 -4.65
CA ASN A 21 7.76 3.26 -3.70
C ASN A 21 8.91 4.02 -3.04
N VAL A 22 9.60 3.41 -2.07
CA VAL A 22 10.72 4.03 -1.35
C VAL A 22 11.95 4.09 -2.24
N ASN A 23 12.56 2.95 -2.53
CA ASN A 23 13.70 2.77 -3.43
C ASN A 23 13.77 1.30 -3.86
N ALA A 24 14.64 0.99 -4.82
CA ALA A 24 14.82 -0.37 -5.34
C ALA A 24 15.58 -1.32 -4.40
N ALA A 25 16.17 -0.82 -3.31
CA ALA A 25 17.03 -1.60 -2.40
C ALA A 25 16.29 -2.07 -1.13
N THR A 26 15.12 -1.50 -0.84
CA THR A 26 14.37 -1.77 0.38
C THR A 26 13.50 -3.01 0.21
N ASP A 27 14.01 -4.16 0.68
CA ASP A 27 13.40 -5.49 0.45
C ASP A 27 11.91 -5.58 0.79
N TYR A 28 11.49 -5.03 1.94
CA TYR A 28 10.08 -5.15 2.35
C TYR A 28 9.14 -4.40 1.39
N THR A 29 9.55 -3.27 0.82
CA THR A 29 8.70 -2.53 -0.12
C THR A 29 8.76 -3.10 -1.53
N VAL A 30 9.87 -3.73 -1.91
CA VAL A 30 9.98 -4.53 -3.14
C VAL A 30 9.01 -5.71 -3.08
N LYS A 31 8.92 -6.40 -1.93
CA LYS A 31 7.95 -7.50 -1.73
C LYS A 31 6.50 -7.04 -1.77
N ARG A 32 6.19 -5.89 -1.14
CA ARG A 32 4.85 -5.27 -1.20
C ARG A 32 4.45 -4.95 -2.64
N GLU A 33 5.37 -4.36 -3.41
CA GLU A 33 5.14 -4.08 -4.82
C GLU A 33 4.96 -5.34 -5.66
N ALA A 34 5.81 -6.36 -5.46
CA ALA A 34 5.68 -7.63 -6.19
C ALA A 34 4.31 -8.28 -5.95
N GLY A 35 3.83 -8.29 -4.71
CA GLY A 35 2.48 -8.76 -4.37
C GLY A 35 1.36 -7.89 -4.94
N PHE A 36 1.58 -6.58 -5.05
CA PHE A 36 0.64 -5.70 -5.74
C PHE A 36 0.58 -6.01 -7.24
N ARG A 37 1.73 -6.12 -7.91
CA ARG A 37 1.82 -6.42 -9.34
C ARG A 37 1.20 -7.78 -9.69
N SER A 38 1.44 -8.81 -8.88
CA SER A 38 0.88 -10.14 -9.11
C SER A 38 -0.66 -10.15 -9.05
N ALA A 39 -1.28 -9.29 -8.25
CA ALA A 39 -2.74 -9.19 -8.17
C ALA A 39 -3.39 -8.67 -9.48
N PHE A 40 -2.61 -8.05 -10.37
CA PHE A 40 -3.06 -7.54 -11.67
C PHE A 40 -2.65 -8.44 -12.84
N GLU A 41 -1.94 -9.56 -12.60
CA GLU A 41 -1.62 -10.51 -13.67
C GLU A 41 -2.90 -11.04 -14.32
N GLY A 42 -2.94 -11.02 -15.65
CA GLY A 42 -4.10 -11.44 -16.44
C GLY A 42 -5.25 -10.41 -16.50
N THR A 43 -5.04 -9.20 -15.99
CA THR A 43 -5.98 -8.08 -16.17
C THR A 43 -5.57 -7.18 -17.35
N ASP A 44 -6.48 -6.30 -17.80
CA ASP A 44 -6.23 -5.32 -18.87
C ASP A 44 -5.61 -4.00 -18.35
N TYR A 45 -5.22 -3.94 -17.07
CA TYR A 45 -4.54 -2.76 -16.52
C TYR A 45 -3.04 -2.80 -16.85
N ASN A 46 -2.49 -1.62 -17.10
CA ASN A 46 -1.07 -1.45 -17.35
C ASN A 46 -0.42 -0.80 -16.12
N ILE A 47 0.42 -1.55 -15.42
CA ILE A 47 1.17 -1.00 -14.29
C ILE A 47 2.41 -0.28 -14.82
N LEU A 48 2.44 1.03 -14.63
CA LEU A 48 3.55 1.88 -15.04
C LEU A 48 4.86 1.54 -14.30
N GLU A 49 5.95 2.10 -14.80
CA GLU A 49 7.24 2.01 -14.12
C GLU A 49 7.15 2.63 -12.72
N THR A 50 7.72 1.93 -11.74
CA THR A 50 7.77 2.39 -10.35
C THR A 50 8.61 3.66 -10.24
N GLN A 51 8.04 4.67 -9.59
CA GLN A 51 8.75 5.89 -9.23
C GLN A 51 9.09 5.87 -7.73
N TYR A 52 10.24 6.43 -7.39
CA TYR A 52 10.80 6.34 -6.04
C TYR A 52 10.74 7.69 -5.32
N GLY A 53 9.94 7.73 -4.27
CA GLY A 53 9.76 8.90 -3.39
C GLY A 53 10.71 8.92 -2.20
N GLU A 54 11.59 7.92 -2.04
CA GLU A 54 12.51 7.77 -0.90
C GLU A 54 11.80 7.71 0.46
N GLY A 55 10.53 7.28 0.46
CA GLY A 55 9.68 7.27 1.66
C GLY A 55 9.33 8.67 2.16
N ASP A 56 9.59 9.72 1.39
CA ASP A 56 9.23 11.10 1.70
C ASP A 56 7.86 11.44 1.10
N ALA A 57 6.98 12.01 1.92
CA ALA A 57 5.61 12.32 1.53
C ALA A 57 5.51 13.43 0.47
N ALA A 58 6.36 14.46 0.54
CA ALA A 58 6.32 15.58 -0.39
C ALA A 58 6.82 15.15 -1.78
N LYS A 59 7.93 14.41 -1.85
CA LYS A 59 8.42 13.81 -3.10
C LYS A 59 7.39 12.86 -3.69
N SER A 60 6.83 11.99 -2.86
CA SER A 60 5.80 11.04 -3.29
C SER A 60 4.55 11.73 -3.82
N GLN A 61 4.16 12.87 -3.22
CA GLN A 61 3.06 13.69 -3.70
C GLN A 61 3.35 14.24 -5.11
N THR A 62 4.52 14.84 -5.34
CA THR A 62 4.88 15.35 -6.68
C THR A 62 4.87 14.25 -7.74
N ILE A 63 5.34 13.05 -7.40
CA ILE A 63 5.27 11.89 -8.29
C ILE A 63 3.81 11.52 -8.58
N ALA A 64 2.96 11.45 -7.56
CA ALA A 64 1.55 11.11 -7.71
C ALA A 64 0.79 12.17 -8.53
N GLU A 65 1.07 13.46 -8.36
CA GLU A 65 0.52 14.56 -9.17
C GLU A 65 0.84 14.37 -10.66
N ASN A 66 2.06 13.93 -10.98
CA ASN A 66 2.45 13.63 -12.36
C ASN A 66 1.69 12.41 -12.92
N TYR A 67 1.43 11.38 -12.11
CA TYR A 67 0.60 10.25 -12.55
C TYR A 67 -0.86 10.67 -12.78
N ILE A 68 -1.43 11.46 -11.87
CA ILE A 68 -2.80 12.00 -12.04
C ILE A 68 -2.89 12.82 -13.33
N THR A 69 -1.89 13.66 -13.61
CA THR A 69 -1.83 14.44 -14.86
C THR A 69 -1.73 13.55 -16.11
N GLN A 70 -1.10 12.36 -16.00
CA GLN A 70 -1.05 11.36 -17.07
C GLN A 70 -2.36 10.58 -17.25
N GLY A 71 -3.32 10.72 -16.34
CA GLY A 71 -4.63 10.08 -16.42
C GLY A 71 -4.66 8.64 -15.92
N VAL A 72 -3.82 8.29 -14.94
CA VAL A 72 -3.91 6.98 -14.26
C VAL A 72 -5.28 6.80 -13.60
N VAL A 73 -5.75 5.56 -13.54
CA VAL A 73 -7.02 5.22 -12.87
C VAL A 73 -6.81 4.80 -11.42
N GLY A 74 -5.57 4.49 -11.03
CA GLY A 74 -5.22 4.17 -9.65
C GLY A 74 -3.74 4.34 -9.35
N ILE A 75 -3.43 4.51 -8.06
CA ILE A 75 -2.05 4.69 -7.58
C ILE A 75 -1.82 3.86 -6.31
N PHE A 76 -0.70 3.16 -6.26
CA PHE A 76 -0.26 2.36 -5.12
C PHE A 76 0.94 2.98 -4.38
N GLY A 77 0.86 3.05 -3.05
CA GLY A 77 1.93 3.50 -2.15
C GLY A 77 2.60 2.37 -1.38
N GLY A 78 3.92 2.21 -1.53
CA GLY A 78 4.69 1.09 -0.94
C GLY A 78 4.96 1.20 0.57
N ASN A 79 4.89 2.40 1.15
CA ASN A 79 5.09 2.67 2.58
C ASN A 79 4.28 3.89 3.04
N GLU A 80 4.40 4.26 4.32
CA GLU A 80 3.69 5.40 4.92
C GLU A 80 3.89 6.71 4.15
N GLY A 81 5.13 7.07 3.82
CA GLY A 81 5.43 8.31 3.10
C GLY A 81 4.82 8.33 1.71
N SER A 82 4.97 7.25 0.95
CA SER A 82 4.34 7.11 -0.37
C SER A 82 2.82 7.14 -0.30
N THR A 83 2.21 6.44 0.66
CA THR A 83 0.75 6.40 0.85
C THR A 83 0.19 7.77 1.22
N THR A 84 0.86 8.49 2.11
CA THR A 84 0.49 9.86 2.49
C THR A 84 0.62 10.81 1.31
N GLY A 85 1.71 10.72 0.54
CA GLY A 85 1.92 11.55 -0.64
C GLY A 85 0.87 11.34 -1.72
N ILE A 86 0.49 10.09 -2.00
CA ILE A 86 -0.57 9.74 -2.95
C ILE A 86 -1.92 10.32 -2.53
N GLY A 87 -2.32 10.09 -1.27
CA GLY A 87 -3.60 10.61 -0.80
C GLY A 87 -3.65 12.14 -0.80
N ASN A 88 -2.53 12.82 -0.49
CA ASN A 88 -2.43 14.26 -0.60
C ASN A 88 -2.54 14.76 -2.05
N ALA A 89 -1.92 14.06 -3.01
CA ALA A 89 -2.01 14.40 -4.43
C ALA A 89 -3.45 14.25 -4.95
N ILE A 90 -4.12 13.15 -4.62
CA ILE A 90 -5.54 12.91 -4.97
C ILE A 90 -6.40 14.03 -4.38
N LYS A 91 -6.23 14.33 -3.08
CA LYS A 91 -6.93 15.44 -2.41
C LYS A 91 -6.71 16.79 -3.09
N ALA A 92 -5.46 17.10 -3.46
CA ALA A 92 -5.10 18.38 -4.09
C ALA A 92 -5.62 18.49 -5.53
N SER A 93 -5.68 17.38 -6.27
CA SER A 93 -6.17 17.35 -7.65
C SER A 93 -7.67 17.65 -7.76
N GLY A 94 -8.44 17.36 -6.72
CA GLY A 94 -9.90 17.37 -6.76
C GLY A 94 -10.50 16.25 -7.63
N ASP A 95 -9.67 15.35 -8.17
CA ASP A 95 -10.10 14.19 -8.94
C ASP A 95 -10.55 13.08 -7.98
N THR A 96 -11.82 12.70 -8.10
CA THR A 96 -12.46 11.65 -7.29
C THR A 96 -12.51 10.31 -8.03
N GLY A 97 -12.04 10.26 -9.28
CA GLY A 97 -11.98 9.05 -10.11
C GLY A 97 -10.71 8.22 -9.92
N VAL A 98 -9.64 8.81 -9.38
CA VAL A 98 -8.38 8.10 -9.12
C VAL A 98 -8.46 7.31 -7.81
N ILE A 99 -8.28 5.99 -7.89
CA ILE A 99 -8.30 5.13 -6.71
C ILE A 99 -6.90 5.01 -6.09
N GLY A 100 -6.72 5.53 -4.88
CA GLY A 100 -5.49 5.39 -4.10
C GLY A 100 -5.54 4.25 -3.08
N VAL A 101 -4.53 3.38 -3.05
CA VAL A 101 -4.32 2.39 -1.97
C VAL A 101 -2.87 2.39 -1.51
N GLY A 102 -2.59 1.95 -0.29
CA GLY A 102 -1.20 1.91 0.19
C GLY A 102 -0.99 1.07 1.45
N PHE A 103 0.08 1.36 2.16
CA PHE A 103 0.51 0.66 3.36
C PHE A 103 0.66 1.61 4.55
N ASP A 104 0.63 1.01 5.74
CA ASP A 104 0.78 1.64 7.06
C ASP A 104 -0.49 2.39 7.51
N LYS A 105 -0.55 2.77 8.79
CA LYS A 105 -1.81 3.16 9.46
C LYS A 105 -1.71 4.44 10.29
N SER A 106 -0.84 5.37 9.90
CA SER A 106 -0.73 6.67 10.59
C SER A 106 -2.06 7.43 10.59
N ASP A 107 -2.24 8.34 11.54
CA ASP A 107 -3.45 9.17 11.65
C ASP A 107 -3.72 9.96 10.36
N ALA A 108 -2.66 10.38 9.68
CA ALA A 108 -2.74 11.06 8.37
C ALA A 108 -3.37 10.15 7.31
N ILE A 109 -2.90 8.91 7.18
CA ILE A 109 -3.47 7.93 6.23
C ILE A 109 -4.93 7.62 6.58
N GLN A 110 -5.21 7.40 7.87
CA GLN A 110 -6.59 7.14 8.30
C GLN A 110 -7.51 8.33 8.03
N SER A 111 -7.02 9.57 8.19
CA SER A 111 -7.79 10.78 7.84
C SER A 111 -8.08 10.82 6.34
N LEU A 112 -7.09 10.55 5.50
CA LEU A 112 -7.26 10.51 4.04
C LEU A 112 -8.28 9.43 3.62
N ILE A 113 -8.33 8.29 4.31
CA ILE A 113 -9.36 7.26 4.08
C ILE A 113 -10.74 7.75 4.51
N ARG A 114 -10.87 8.35 5.71
CA ARG A 114 -12.15 8.90 6.20
C ARG A 114 -12.70 9.98 5.26
N ASP A 115 -11.82 10.83 4.77
CA ASP A 115 -12.14 11.91 3.83
C ASP A 115 -12.43 11.41 2.40
N GLY A 116 -12.08 10.15 2.09
CA GLY A 116 -12.36 9.51 0.79
C GLY A 116 -11.27 9.71 -0.28
N TYR A 117 -10.09 10.19 0.10
CA TYR A 117 -8.94 10.38 -0.82
C TYR A 117 -8.04 9.15 -0.94
N LEU A 118 -8.22 8.18 -0.04
CA LEU A 118 -7.67 6.84 -0.14
C LEU A 118 -8.80 5.83 0.05
N LEU A 119 -8.81 4.77 -0.77
CA LEU A 119 -9.78 3.69 -0.64
C LEU A 119 -9.50 2.87 0.62
N CYS A 120 -8.23 2.45 0.77
CA CYS A 120 -7.79 1.63 1.89
C CYS A 120 -6.28 1.68 2.10
N THR A 121 -5.84 1.20 3.25
CA THR A 121 -4.43 0.91 3.52
C THR A 121 -4.24 -0.46 4.14
N MET A 122 -3.11 -1.10 3.85
CA MET A 122 -2.71 -2.37 4.44
C MET A 122 -1.92 -2.11 5.73
N ALA A 123 -2.46 -2.58 6.85
CA ALA A 123 -1.85 -2.48 8.16
C ALA A 123 -1.31 -3.83 8.64
N GLN A 124 -0.03 -3.87 9.01
CA GLN A 124 0.55 -5.04 9.67
C GLN A 124 0.11 -5.13 11.14
N ASN A 125 0.34 -6.28 11.75
CA ASN A 125 -0.01 -6.56 13.14
C ASN A 125 1.25 -6.58 14.05
N PRO A 126 1.75 -5.40 14.47
CA PRO A 126 3.01 -5.31 15.23
C PRO A 126 2.94 -5.98 16.60
N ASP A 127 1.76 -6.04 17.23
CA ASP A 127 1.59 -6.70 18.53
C ASP A 127 1.77 -8.21 18.40
N VAL A 128 1.20 -8.82 17.36
CA VAL A 128 1.40 -10.25 17.06
C VAL A 128 2.84 -10.50 16.64
N MET A 129 3.44 -9.64 15.81
CA MET A 129 4.86 -9.76 15.44
C MET A 129 5.78 -9.73 16.67
N GLY A 130 5.53 -8.81 17.60
CA GLY A 130 6.30 -8.70 18.84
C GLY A 130 6.09 -9.90 19.76
N TYR A 131 4.84 -10.33 19.94
CA TYR A 131 4.49 -11.49 20.75
C TYR A 131 5.14 -12.77 20.20
N GLU A 132 4.95 -13.07 18.92
CA GLU A 132 5.52 -14.24 18.25
C GLU A 132 7.05 -14.19 18.24
N GLY A 133 7.65 -13.01 18.06
CA GLY A 133 9.10 -12.82 18.15
C GLY A 133 9.66 -13.16 19.53
N VAL A 134 8.98 -12.74 20.60
CA VAL A 134 9.38 -13.08 21.98
C VAL A 134 9.16 -14.57 22.26
N GLN A 135 8.06 -15.16 21.80
CA GLN A 135 7.82 -16.60 21.92
C GLN A 135 8.91 -17.43 21.23
N ALA A 136 9.31 -17.03 20.02
CA ALA A 136 10.41 -17.65 19.29
C ALA A 136 11.73 -17.57 20.07
N ALA A 137 12.05 -16.41 20.66
CA ALA A 137 13.25 -16.26 21.49
C ALA A 137 13.23 -17.16 22.73
N VAL A 138 12.09 -17.29 23.41
CA VAL A 138 11.93 -18.17 24.58
C VAL A 138 12.16 -19.64 24.19
N LYS A 139 11.55 -20.10 23.08
CA LYS A 139 11.74 -21.47 22.56
C LYS A 139 13.20 -21.75 22.18
N ALA A 140 13.87 -20.79 21.53
CA ALA A 140 15.28 -20.92 21.19
C ALA A 140 16.18 -21.05 22.44
N ILE A 141 15.91 -20.27 23.51
CA ILE A 141 16.62 -20.40 24.79
C ILE A 141 16.36 -21.75 25.45
N ALA A 142 15.16 -22.32 25.27
CA ALA A 142 14.80 -23.65 25.75
C ALA A 142 15.44 -24.79 24.94
N GLY A 143 16.18 -24.49 23.87
CA GLY A 143 16.86 -25.48 23.03
C GLY A 143 15.95 -26.11 21.96
N GLU A 144 14.77 -25.53 21.70
CA GLU A 144 13.88 -25.99 20.63
C GLU A 144 14.38 -25.52 19.25
N ASP A 145 14.27 -26.39 18.25
CA ASP A 145 14.52 -26.03 16.85
C ASP A 145 13.28 -25.36 16.25
N LEU A 146 13.46 -24.14 15.73
CA LEU A 146 12.39 -23.33 15.13
C LEU A 146 12.21 -23.59 13.62
N GLY A 147 13.06 -24.43 13.02
CA GLY A 147 12.90 -24.88 11.63
C GLY A 147 12.98 -23.77 10.57
N HIS A 148 13.53 -22.59 10.92
CA HIS A 148 13.60 -21.41 10.05
C HIS A 148 12.24 -20.98 9.46
N ALA A 149 11.13 -21.31 10.11
CA ALA A 149 9.80 -21.00 9.61
C ALA A 149 9.57 -19.47 9.55
N VAL A 150 8.96 -19.02 8.46
CA VAL A 150 8.44 -17.65 8.36
C VAL A 150 7.01 -17.67 8.90
N THR A 151 6.76 -16.95 9.98
CA THR A 151 5.42 -16.80 10.57
C THR A 151 4.70 -15.64 9.90
N ASP A 152 3.59 -15.93 9.22
CA ASP A 152 2.66 -14.89 8.77
C ASP A 152 1.82 -14.41 9.96
N THR A 153 1.95 -13.12 10.28
CA THR A 153 1.25 -12.48 11.40
C THR A 153 -0.07 -11.84 10.97
N GLY A 154 -0.44 -12.02 9.70
CA GLY A 154 -1.61 -11.41 9.09
C GLY A 154 -1.42 -9.95 8.72
N VAL A 155 -2.30 -9.48 7.84
CA VAL A 155 -2.43 -8.09 7.41
C VAL A 155 -3.91 -7.71 7.47
N SER A 156 -4.21 -6.55 8.03
CA SER A 156 -5.55 -5.99 8.04
C SER A 156 -5.68 -4.97 6.91
N VAL A 157 -6.78 -5.04 6.17
CA VAL A 157 -7.18 -3.97 5.25
C VAL A 157 -7.98 -2.95 6.04
N LEU A 158 -7.47 -1.73 6.16
CA LEU A 158 -8.18 -0.63 6.79
C LEU A 158 -8.92 0.17 5.72
N THR A 159 -10.25 0.15 5.78
CA THR A 159 -11.17 0.93 4.95
C THR A 159 -11.89 1.97 5.79
N LYS A 160 -12.70 2.83 5.16
CA LYS A 160 -13.53 3.78 5.87
C LYS A 160 -14.46 3.12 6.89
N ASP A 161 -14.96 1.92 6.60
CA ASP A 161 -15.89 1.19 7.48
C ASP A 161 -15.16 0.55 8.67
N SER A 162 -13.94 0.05 8.48
CA SER A 162 -13.16 -0.57 9.57
C SER A 162 -12.51 0.46 10.51
N LEU A 163 -12.53 1.74 10.16
CA LEU A 163 -11.96 2.85 10.94
C LEU A 163 -13.01 3.58 11.81
N GLN A 164 -14.27 3.10 11.81
CA GLN A 164 -15.35 3.66 12.63
C GLN A 164 -15.31 3.16 14.08
#